data_AF-A0A843KIM1-F1
#
_entry.id   AF-A0A843KIM1-F1
#
_cell.length_a   1.000
_cell.length_b   1.000
_cell.length_c   1.000
_cell.angle_alpha   90.00
_cell.angle_beta   90.00
_cell.angle_gamma   90.00
#
_symmetry.space_group_name_H-M   'P 1'
#
loop_
_entity.id
_entity.type
_entity.pdbx_description
1 polymer ?
#
loop_
_entity_poly.entity_id
_entity_poly.type
_entity_poly.pdbx_seq_one_letter_code
_entity_poly.pdbx_strand_id
1 'polypeptide(L)'
;MGNASEQIEERLLSYPHISEITGKGLIFDKLAFDPYNRDCELDLESDGELTLAGVLLHSDSNVQFRCMIEHLEKWLELYPEYKTKQFGKKLGSNFFDYYSEIETYHRLRLSNCSPQIDPLIGLKNNRLDFRISLNEREIFIEVITPRPSVHSDNQFIEGYTGFFDFERGTIRERDRKSRLEIKIEEEIRHHLMDLPDSFQTPIIIIANCTYCSLETGDPEIWFPIMQPQYLHGLLCYDFQSKECTRYNSDFHVNPRYSLSTLEKGFFKALF
;
A
#
# COMPACT_ATOMS: atom_id res chain seq x y z
N MET A 1 14.85 -3.52 31.03
CA MET A 1 14.20 -3.30 29.73
C MET A 1 13.12 -2.27 29.97
N GLY A 2 13.26 -1.06 29.44
CA GLY A 2 12.22 -0.03 29.57
C GLY A 2 10.92 -0.53 28.94
N ASN A 3 9.79 -0.18 29.51
CA ASN A 3 8.48 -0.65 29.05
C ASN A 3 8.29 -0.20 27.59
N ALA A 4 8.09 -1.13 26.64
CA ALA A 4 7.97 -0.81 25.22
C ALA A 4 6.88 0.25 24.96
N SER A 5 5.83 0.23 25.77
CA SER A 5 4.77 1.24 25.75
C SER A 5 5.27 2.64 26.10
N GLU A 6 6.15 2.80 27.09
CA GLU A 6 6.73 4.11 27.45
C GLU A 6 7.58 4.66 26.30
N GLN A 7 8.38 3.82 25.64
CA GLN A 7 9.18 4.25 24.49
C GLN A 7 8.30 4.69 23.31
N ILE A 8 7.21 3.97 23.04
CA ILE A 8 6.28 4.31 21.97
C ILE A 8 5.57 5.64 22.28
N GLU A 9 5.12 5.84 23.53
CA GLU A 9 4.50 7.08 23.97
C GLU A 9 5.46 8.28 23.87
N GLU A 10 6.69 8.14 24.37
CA GLU A 10 7.72 9.19 24.28
C GLU A 10 8.02 9.56 22.82
N ARG A 11 8.14 8.57 21.93
CA ARG A 11 8.35 8.81 20.50
C ARG A 11 7.15 9.51 19.88
N LEU A 12 5.93 9.07 20.17
CA LEU A 12 4.72 9.69 19.64
C LEU A 12 4.62 11.17 20.04
N LEU A 13 5.03 11.53 21.26
CA LEU A 13 5.07 12.92 21.72
C LEU A 13 6.03 13.81 20.91
N SER A 14 7.02 13.21 20.21
CA SER A 14 7.92 13.93 19.32
C SER A 14 7.28 14.26 17.96
N TYR A 15 6.11 13.68 17.66
CA TYR A 15 5.36 13.87 16.42
C TYR A 15 3.96 14.43 16.72
N PRO A 16 3.84 15.74 16.95
CA PRO A 16 2.61 16.35 17.46
C PRO A 16 1.38 16.13 16.56
N HIS A 17 1.53 16.13 15.23
CA HIS A 17 0.40 15.91 14.32
C HIS A 17 -0.04 14.46 14.30
N ILE A 18 0.90 13.51 14.29
CA ILE A 18 0.58 12.09 14.43
C ILE A 18 -0.08 11.84 15.80
N SER A 19 0.45 12.41 16.88
CA SER A 19 -0.13 12.31 18.23
C SER A 19 -1.54 12.89 18.30
N GLU A 20 -1.77 14.02 17.63
CA GLU A 20 -3.08 14.66 17.55
C GLU A 20 -4.12 13.74 16.92
N ILE A 21 -3.84 13.13 15.76
CA ILE A 21 -4.84 12.30 15.08
C ILE A 21 -5.04 10.94 15.75
N THR A 22 -3.99 10.40 16.37
CA THR A 22 -4.03 9.09 16.99
C THR A 22 -4.68 9.13 18.39
N GLY A 23 -4.42 10.21 19.14
CA GLY A 23 -4.88 10.36 20.52
C GLY A 23 -4.25 9.37 21.50
N LYS A 24 -4.45 9.61 22.80
CA LYS A 24 -3.88 8.81 23.90
C LYS A 24 -4.45 7.38 24.04
N GLY A 25 -5.33 6.95 23.14
CA GLY A 25 -6.13 5.72 23.28
C GLY A 25 -6.08 4.81 22.06
N LEU A 26 -5.23 5.09 21.07
CA LEU A 26 -4.95 4.09 20.05
C LEU A 26 -4.18 2.96 20.71
N ILE A 27 -4.69 1.77 20.47
CA ILE A 27 -4.32 0.54 21.13
C ILE A 27 -2.84 0.23 20.77
N PHE A 28 -1.91 0.67 21.63
CA PHE A 28 -0.49 0.27 21.58
C PHE A 28 -0.26 -1.14 22.14
N ASP A 29 -1.32 -1.94 22.34
CA ASP A 29 -1.19 -3.31 22.85
C ASP A 29 -0.69 -4.29 21.78
N LYS A 30 -0.75 -3.90 20.50
CA LYS A 30 -0.32 -4.71 19.35
C LYS A 30 0.71 -3.98 18.52
N LEU A 31 1.89 -4.58 18.41
CA LEU A 31 2.97 -4.13 17.54
C LEU A 31 2.77 -4.61 16.09
N ALA A 32 2.00 -5.68 15.90
CA ALA A 32 1.68 -6.25 14.60
C ALA A 32 0.27 -6.88 14.56
N PHE A 33 -0.24 -7.12 13.36
CA PHE A 33 -1.51 -7.82 13.10
C PHE A 33 -1.37 -8.76 11.89
N ASP A 34 -2.26 -9.75 11.74
CA ASP A 34 -2.31 -10.57 10.52
C ASP A 34 -3.10 -9.85 9.43
N PRO A 35 -2.48 -9.45 8.31
CA PRO A 35 -3.19 -8.76 7.23
C PRO A 35 -4.18 -9.65 6.48
N TYR A 36 -4.08 -10.97 6.62
CA TYR A 36 -4.91 -11.94 5.89
C TYR A 36 -6.07 -12.54 6.71
N ASN A 37 -6.23 -12.16 7.98
CA ASN A 37 -7.25 -12.68 8.89
C ASN A 37 -7.40 -14.22 8.84
N ARG A 38 -6.28 -14.94 8.84
CA ARG A 38 -6.25 -16.40 8.80
C ARG A 38 -6.69 -16.95 10.16
N ASP A 39 -7.51 -18.00 10.13
CA ASP A 39 -8.00 -18.69 11.32
C ASP A 39 -6.97 -19.66 11.97
N CYS A 40 -5.67 -19.54 11.65
CA CYS A 40 -4.61 -20.40 12.19
C CYS A 40 -3.73 -19.66 13.21
N GLU A 41 -3.08 -20.39 14.11
CA GLU A 41 -2.04 -19.83 14.99
C GLU A 41 -0.88 -19.32 14.11
N LEU A 42 -0.78 -18.00 14.01
CA LEU A 42 0.29 -17.33 13.27
C LEU A 42 1.33 -16.81 14.24
N ASP A 43 2.57 -16.99 13.84
CA ASP A 43 3.67 -16.25 14.42
C ASP A 43 3.63 -14.81 13.87
N LEU A 44 3.09 -13.87 14.65
CA LEU A 44 3.00 -12.46 14.27
C LEU A 44 4.38 -11.85 13.99
N GLU A 45 5.46 -12.44 14.50
CA GLU A 45 6.84 -12.02 14.19
C GLU A 45 7.24 -12.44 12.76
N SER A 46 6.72 -13.55 12.26
CA SER A 46 7.04 -14.07 10.92
C SER A 46 5.97 -13.84 9.86
N ASP A 47 4.75 -13.44 10.23
CA ASP A 47 3.57 -13.37 9.37
C ASP A 47 2.75 -12.09 9.50
N GLY A 48 3.02 -11.28 10.53
CA GLY A 48 2.29 -10.05 10.79
C GLY A 48 2.73 -8.87 9.94
N GLU A 49 1.96 -7.79 10.03
CA GLU A 49 2.30 -6.45 9.56
C GLU A 49 2.38 -5.49 10.74
N LEU A 50 3.36 -4.59 10.73
CA LEU A 50 3.55 -3.64 11.83
C LEU A 50 2.42 -2.61 11.88
N THR A 51 1.90 -2.41 13.09
CA THR A 51 1.08 -1.25 13.42
C THR A 51 1.97 0.00 13.52
N LEU A 52 1.36 1.18 13.65
CA LEU A 52 2.12 2.41 13.94
C LEU A 52 2.99 2.23 15.21
N ALA A 53 2.49 1.49 16.21
CA ALA A 53 3.22 1.17 17.43
C ALA A 53 4.51 0.38 17.13
N GLY A 54 4.42 -0.65 16.29
CA GLY A 54 5.58 -1.43 15.85
C GLY A 54 6.58 -0.59 15.06
N VAL A 55 6.10 0.24 14.14
CA VAL A 55 6.97 1.14 13.35
C VAL A 55 7.68 2.17 14.25
N LEU A 56 6.95 2.78 15.19
CA LEU A 56 7.54 3.68 16.19
C LEU A 56 8.58 2.95 17.04
N LEU A 57 8.30 1.71 17.48
CA LEU A 57 9.21 0.91 18.30
C LEU A 57 10.55 0.65 17.60
N HIS A 58 10.52 0.38 16.29
CA HIS A 58 11.70 -0.01 15.50
C HIS A 58 12.38 1.16 14.74
N SER A 59 11.85 2.37 14.83
CA SER A 59 12.34 3.55 14.08
C SER A 59 13.79 3.97 14.37
N ASP A 60 14.33 3.68 15.57
CA ASP A 60 15.74 3.99 15.86
C ASP A 60 16.70 3.06 15.11
N SER A 61 16.33 1.79 14.99
CA SER A 61 17.10 0.75 14.30
C SER A 61 16.84 0.68 12.79
N ASN A 62 15.71 1.21 12.32
CA ASN A 62 15.33 1.19 10.91
C ASN A 62 15.17 2.62 10.37
N VAL A 63 16.15 3.05 9.56
CA VAL A 63 16.18 4.38 8.94
C VAL A 63 14.93 4.64 8.10
N GLN A 64 14.41 3.63 7.38
CA GLN A 64 13.23 3.80 6.54
C GLN A 64 12.01 4.14 7.39
N PHE A 65 11.79 3.43 8.49
CA PHE A 65 10.68 3.71 9.41
C PHE A 65 10.76 5.11 9.99
N ARG A 66 11.96 5.55 10.39
CA ARG A 66 12.15 6.93 10.85
C ARG A 66 11.79 7.95 9.77
N CYS A 67 12.31 7.79 8.55
CA CYS A 67 12.00 8.69 7.44
C CYS A 67 10.50 8.72 7.13
N MET A 68 9.81 7.58 7.16
CA MET A 68 8.37 7.51 6.95
C MET A 68 7.60 8.28 8.02
N ILE A 69 7.94 8.10 9.29
CA ILE A 69 7.28 8.84 10.38
C ILE A 69 7.51 10.36 10.23
N GLU A 70 8.74 10.77 9.90
CA GLU A 70 9.07 12.18 9.66
C GLU A 70 8.34 12.76 8.43
N HIS A 71 8.19 12.00 7.35
CA HIS A 71 7.40 12.40 6.18
C HIS A 71 5.93 12.53 6.53
N LEU A 72 5.37 11.53 7.20
CA LEU A 72 3.98 11.52 7.62
C LEU A 72 3.65 12.73 8.50
N GLU A 73 4.51 13.05 9.47
CA GLU A 73 4.35 14.22 10.34
C GLU A 73 4.29 15.53 9.51
N LYS A 74 5.19 15.70 8.53
CA LYS A 74 5.21 16.85 7.63
C LYS A 74 3.98 16.89 6.71
N TRP A 75 3.54 15.74 6.19
CA TRP A 75 2.37 15.69 5.31
C TRP A 75 1.08 15.95 6.06
N LEU A 76 0.96 15.43 7.29
CA LEU A 76 -0.16 15.77 8.15
C LEU A 76 -0.21 17.27 8.40
N GLU A 77 0.94 17.93 8.67
CA GLU A 77 1.00 19.39 8.79
C GLU A 77 0.41 20.10 7.55
N LEU A 78 0.78 19.64 6.35
CA LEU A 78 0.38 20.23 5.07
C LEU A 78 -1.07 19.93 4.64
N TYR A 79 -1.64 18.81 5.08
CA TYR A 79 -2.93 18.29 4.59
C TYR A 79 -3.95 18.13 5.73
N PRO A 80 -4.63 19.22 6.14
CA PRO A 80 -5.64 19.21 7.19
C PRO A 80 -6.77 18.18 6.99
N GLU A 81 -7.09 17.83 5.74
CA GLU A 81 -8.06 16.80 5.37
C GLU A 81 -7.69 15.40 5.91
N TYR A 82 -6.41 15.14 6.15
CA TYR A 82 -5.92 13.93 6.81
C TYR A 82 -5.81 14.06 8.34
N LYS A 83 -5.94 15.27 8.90
CA LYS A 83 -5.92 15.51 10.36
C LYS A 83 -7.23 15.09 11.05
N THR A 84 -7.67 13.85 10.84
CA THR A 84 -8.91 13.32 11.42
C THR A 84 -8.64 12.15 12.35
N LYS A 85 -9.48 11.99 13.39
CA LYS A 85 -9.43 10.83 14.28
C LYS A 85 -9.69 9.51 13.55
N GLN A 86 -10.48 9.54 12.47
CA GLN A 86 -10.76 8.37 11.67
C GLN A 86 -9.52 7.90 10.91
N PHE A 87 -8.79 8.82 10.27
CA PHE A 87 -7.51 8.52 9.64
C PHE A 87 -6.49 8.05 10.67
N GLY A 88 -6.40 8.72 11.83
CA GLY A 88 -5.53 8.29 12.93
C GLY A 88 -5.81 6.85 13.38
N LYS A 89 -7.08 6.45 13.53
CA LYS A 89 -7.46 5.07 13.89
C LYS A 89 -7.00 4.06 12.83
N LYS A 90 -7.28 4.37 11.57
CA LYS A 90 -6.90 3.58 10.38
C LYS A 90 -5.38 3.38 10.31
N LEU A 91 -4.62 4.48 10.33
CA LEU A 91 -3.16 4.52 10.37
C LEU A 91 -2.58 3.75 11.56
N GLY A 92 -3.20 3.86 12.73
CA GLY A 92 -2.76 3.13 13.92
C GLY A 92 -2.78 1.62 13.70
N SER A 93 -3.86 1.10 13.11
CA SER A 93 -4.04 -0.34 12.86
C SER A 93 -3.30 -0.87 11.64
N ASN A 94 -3.13 -0.08 10.58
CA ASN A 94 -2.56 -0.52 9.30
C ASN A 94 -1.68 0.60 8.73
N PHE A 95 -0.52 0.78 9.37
CA PHE A 95 0.32 1.97 9.18
C PHE A 95 0.67 2.21 7.73
N PHE A 96 1.22 1.19 7.10
CA PHE A 96 1.83 1.37 5.81
C PHE A 96 0.78 1.53 4.68
N ASP A 97 -0.47 1.01 4.81
CA ASP A 97 -1.49 1.21 3.75
C ASP A 97 -1.90 2.68 3.74
N TYR A 98 -2.20 3.20 4.92
CA TYR A 98 -2.58 4.60 5.10
C TYR A 98 -1.40 5.55 4.93
N TYR A 99 -0.16 5.09 5.12
CA TYR A 99 1.03 5.82 4.70
C TYR A 99 1.13 5.91 3.17
N SER A 100 0.97 4.80 2.42
CA SER A 100 0.99 4.80 0.96
C SER A 100 -0.13 5.67 0.38
N GLU A 101 -1.31 5.68 1.01
CA GLU A 101 -2.43 6.54 0.66
C GLU A 101 -2.02 8.02 0.73
N ILE A 102 -1.56 8.52 1.89
CA ILE A 102 -1.17 9.92 2.06
C ILE A 102 0.10 10.29 1.27
N GLU A 103 1.02 9.35 1.04
CA GLU A 103 2.18 9.55 0.14
C GLU A 103 1.72 9.79 -1.30
N THR A 104 0.77 8.97 -1.77
CA THR A 104 0.18 9.12 -3.10
C THR A 104 -0.56 10.45 -3.19
N TYR A 105 -1.32 10.81 -2.15
CA TYR A 105 -1.95 12.14 -2.06
C TYR A 105 -0.94 13.27 -2.19
N HIS A 106 0.15 13.22 -1.41
CA HIS A 106 1.23 14.20 -1.46
C HIS A 106 1.80 14.39 -2.88
N ARG A 107 2.08 13.28 -3.57
CA ARG A 107 2.64 13.29 -4.93
C ARG A 107 1.68 13.83 -5.98
N LEU A 108 0.40 13.48 -5.86
CA LEU A 108 -0.64 14.06 -6.70
C LEU A 108 -0.73 15.57 -6.48
N ARG A 109 -0.66 16.05 -5.22
CA ARG A 109 -0.64 17.49 -4.91
C ARG A 109 0.59 18.20 -5.48
N LEU A 110 1.78 17.61 -5.37
CA LEU A 110 3.01 18.14 -5.98
C LEU A 110 2.91 18.20 -7.51
N SER A 111 2.13 17.31 -8.11
CA SER A 111 1.85 17.27 -9.55
C SER A 111 0.69 18.19 -9.98
N ASN A 112 0.28 19.12 -9.12
CA ASN A 112 -0.82 20.08 -9.32
C ASN A 112 -2.21 19.44 -9.48
N CYS A 113 -2.41 18.21 -9.01
CA CYS A 113 -3.74 17.63 -8.90
C CYS A 113 -4.46 18.14 -7.63
N SER A 114 -5.78 18.05 -7.65
CA SER A 114 -6.63 18.24 -6.46
C SER A 114 -7.42 16.96 -6.22
N PRO A 115 -6.81 15.95 -5.56
CA PRO A 115 -7.46 14.68 -5.33
C PRO A 115 -8.64 14.85 -4.38
N GLN A 116 -9.78 14.30 -4.75
CA GLN A 116 -10.86 14.06 -3.82
C GLN A 116 -10.60 12.73 -3.11
N ILE A 117 -10.62 12.75 -1.78
CA ILE A 117 -10.45 11.57 -0.92
C ILE A 117 -11.76 10.78 -0.81
N ASP A 118 -11.66 9.46 -0.76
CA ASP A 118 -12.77 8.54 -0.49
C ASP A 118 -13.99 8.73 -1.44
N PRO A 119 -13.84 9.02 -2.75
CA PRO A 119 -14.98 9.22 -3.63
C PRO A 119 -15.80 7.94 -3.81
N LEU A 120 -17.13 8.10 -3.86
CA LEU A 120 -18.05 7.00 -4.12
C LEU A 120 -17.94 6.52 -5.57
N ILE A 121 -17.89 5.20 -5.75
CA ILE A 121 -17.95 4.51 -7.03
C ILE A 121 -19.13 3.52 -7.03
N GLY A 122 -20.02 3.63 -8.03
CA GLY A 122 -21.15 2.73 -8.17
C GLY A 122 -22.23 2.84 -7.07
N LEU A 123 -22.95 1.75 -6.82
CA LEU A 123 -24.19 1.73 -6.02
C LEU A 123 -23.99 1.26 -4.55
N LYS A 124 -22.92 0.54 -4.24
CA LYS A 124 -22.73 -0.18 -2.95
C LYS A 124 -21.94 0.58 -1.87
N ASN A 125 -22.01 1.91 -1.82
CA ASN A 125 -21.13 2.73 -0.97
C ASN A 125 -19.63 2.39 -1.15
N ASN A 126 -19.25 1.74 -2.26
CA ASN A 126 -17.87 1.44 -2.58
C ASN A 126 -17.15 2.77 -2.77
N ARG A 127 -15.97 2.88 -2.16
CA ARG A 127 -15.09 4.03 -2.30
C ARG A 127 -13.76 3.54 -2.82
N LEU A 128 -13.10 4.39 -3.58
CA LEU A 128 -11.67 4.26 -3.87
C LEU A 128 -10.95 5.35 -3.09
N ASP A 129 -9.64 5.27 -3.01
CA ASP A 129 -8.86 6.25 -2.25
C ASP A 129 -8.97 7.65 -2.86
N PHE A 130 -8.83 7.77 -4.19
CA PHE A 130 -8.84 9.08 -4.84
C PHE A 130 -9.65 9.15 -6.13
N ARG A 131 -10.12 10.38 -6.40
CA ARG A 131 -10.53 10.84 -7.72
C ARG A 131 -9.76 12.09 -8.08
N ILE A 132 -9.15 12.10 -9.25
CA ILE A 132 -8.46 13.27 -9.80
C ILE A 132 -9.09 13.67 -11.15
N SER A 133 -8.86 14.92 -11.54
CA SER A 133 -9.08 15.38 -12.91
C SER A 133 -7.72 15.58 -13.57
N LEU A 134 -7.48 14.90 -14.68
CA LEU A 134 -6.26 14.99 -15.47
C LEU A 134 -6.66 15.24 -16.92
N ASN A 135 -6.30 16.41 -17.48
CA ASN A 135 -6.71 16.86 -18.81
C ASN A 135 -8.23 16.78 -19.03
N GLU A 136 -9.00 17.33 -18.08
CA GLU A 136 -10.48 17.35 -18.12
C GLU A 136 -11.14 15.97 -18.03
N ARG A 137 -10.35 14.90 -17.88
CA ARG A 137 -10.83 13.54 -17.68
C ARG A 137 -10.76 13.16 -16.20
N GLU A 138 -11.87 12.65 -15.67
CA GLU A 138 -11.85 12.05 -14.34
C GLU A 138 -11.13 10.70 -14.36
N ILE A 139 -10.28 10.47 -13.37
CA ILE A 139 -9.59 9.20 -13.15
C ILE A 139 -9.74 8.86 -11.67
N PHE A 140 -10.18 7.63 -11.39
CA PHE A 140 -10.15 7.07 -10.06
C PHE A 140 -8.83 6.34 -9.80
N ILE A 141 -8.40 6.37 -8.55
CA ILE A 141 -7.15 5.76 -8.10
C ILE A 141 -7.45 4.94 -6.85
N GLU A 142 -6.95 3.71 -6.87
CA GLU A 142 -6.84 2.85 -5.70
C GLU A 142 -5.37 2.67 -5.36
N VAL A 143 -5.01 2.87 -4.09
CA VAL A 143 -3.66 2.68 -3.59
C VAL A 143 -3.59 1.36 -2.82
N ILE A 144 -2.66 0.52 -3.23
CA ILE A 144 -2.44 -0.77 -2.58
C ILE A 144 -1.00 -0.85 -2.10
N THR A 145 -0.79 -1.61 -1.04
CA THR A 145 0.56 -1.98 -0.63
C THR A 145 0.61 -3.49 -0.42
N PRO A 146 1.03 -4.26 -1.42
CA PRO A 146 1.34 -5.67 -1.20
C PRO A 146 2.55 -5.75 -0.27
N ARG A 147 2.52 -6.61 0.76
CA ARG A 147 3.66 -6.77 1.67
C ARG A 147 4.00 -8.22 1.96
N PRO A 148 5.29 -8.53 2.19
CA PRO A 148 5.68 -9.74 2.87
C PRO A 148 5.65 -9.53 4.37
N SER A 149 5.83 -10.62 5.08
CA SER A 149 5.75 -10.66 6.52
C SER A 149 7.00 -10.13 7.24
N VAL A 150 6.85 -9.80 8.53
CA VAL A 150 7.79 -9.10 9.42
C VAL A 150 9.21 -9.70 9.52
N HIS A 151 9.46 -10.94 9.08
CA HIS A 151 10.80 -11.57 9.04
C HIS A 151 11.24 -12.10 7.65
N SER A 152 10.81 -11.47 6.56
CA SER A 152 11.25 -11.87 5.21
C SER A 152 12.77 -11.77 4.93
N ASP A 153 13.57 -11.21 5.84
CA ASP A 153 15.04 -11.28 5.79
C ASP A 153 15.59 -12.72 5.89
N ASN A 154 14.76 -13.72 6.25
CA ASN A 154 15.17 -15.13 6.38
C ASN A 154 14.57 -16.11 5.34
N GLN A 155 13.90 -15.64 4.27
CA GLN A 155 13.48 -16.55 3.19
C GLN A 155 14.46 -16.66 2.01
N PHE A 156 15.60 -15.95 2.07
CA PHE A 156 16.77 -16.28 1.27
C PHE A 156 17.51 -17.49 1.85
N ILE A 157 16.87 -18.66 1.83
CA ILE A 157 17.63 -19.91 1.72
C ILE A 157 17.89 -20.10 0.24
N GLU A 158 19.10 -19.78 -0.21
CA GLU A 158 19.60 -20.23 -1.51
C GLU A 158 19.30 -21.73 -1.66
N GLY A 159 18.39 -22.10 -2.59
CA GLY A 159 18.28 -23.48 -3.08
C GLY A 159 16.97 -24.26 -2.83
N TYR A 160 15.86 -23.66 -2.40
CA TYR A 160 14.59 -24.42 -2.28
C TYR A 160 13.74 -24.40 -3.57
N THR A 161 14.00 -25.34 -4.47
CA THR A 161 13.09 -25.64 -5.59
C THR A 161 11.86 -26.42 -5.09
N GLY A 162 10.79 -25.70 -4.74
CA GLY A 162 9.41 -26.23 -4.64
C GLY A 162 8.91 -26.57 -3.23
N PHE A 163 7.64 -26.18 -2.96
CA PHE A 163 6.88 -26.61 -1.79
C PHE A 163 5.96 -27.78 -2.17
N PHE A 164 5.80 -28.73 -1.25
CA PHE A 164 4.88 -29.86 -1.41
C PHE A 164 3.57 -29.57 -0.67
N ASP A 165 2.48 -29.41 -1.42
CA ASP A 165 1.11 -29.32 -0.90
C ASP A 165 0.54 -30.74 -0.79
N PHE A 166 0.07 -31.13 0.41
CA PHE A 166 -0.46 -32.47 0.67
C PHE A 166 -1.73 -32.80 -0.14
N GLU A 167 -2.48 -31.80 -0.60
CA GLU A 167 -3.66 -31.98 -1.47
C GLU A 167 -3.33 -31.86 -2.96
N ARG A 168 -2.27 -31.11 -3.33
CA ARG A 168 -2.00 -30.71 -4.74
C ARG A 168 -0.67 -31.20 -5.31
N GLY A 169 0.16 -31.88 -4.51
CA GLY A 169 1.49 -32.32 -4.92
C GLY A 169 2.52 -31.18 -4.95
N THR A 170 3.64 -31.38 -5.65
CA THR A 170 4.71 -30.38 -5.76
C THR A 170 4.25 -29.21 -6.65
N ILE A 171 3.98 -28.06 -6.04
CA ILE A 171 3.61 -26.85 -6.76
C ILE A 171 4.91 -26.21 -7.26
N ARG A 172 5.02 -26.00 -8.57
CA ARG A 172 6.14 -25.25 -9.15
C ARG A 172 5.96 -23.78 -8.82
N GLU A 173 7.04 -23.11 -8.47
CA GLU A 173 7.07 -21.69 -8.08
C GLU A 173 6.40 -20.77 -9.12
N ARG A 174 6.44 -21.14 -10.40
CA ARG A 174 5.82 -20.43 -11.54
C ARG A 174 4.29 -20.53 -11.59
N ASP A 175 3.69 -21.46 -10.84
CA ASP A 175 2.23 -21.64 -10.79
C ASP A 175 1.61 -20.91 -9.57
N ARG A 176 2.43 -20.23 -8.75
CA ARG A 176 1.99 -19.51 -7.56
C ARG A 176 1.81 -18.03 -7.90
N LYS A 177 0.61 -17.50 -7.64
CA LYS A 177 0.36 -16.06 -7.76
C LYS A 177 1.29 -15.29 -6.82
N SER A 178 1.89 -14.22 -7.32
CA SER A 178 2.66 -13.32 -6.47
C SER A 178 1.77 -12.67 -5.41
N ARG A 179 2.33 -12.22 -4.28
CA ARG A 179 1.55 -11.49 -3.25
C ARG A 179 0.94 -10.20 -3.81
N LEU A 180 1.64 -9.55 -4.73
CA LEU A 180 1.14 -8.41 -5.51
C LEU A 180 -0.10 -8.80 -6.31
N GLU A 181 -0.07 -9.91 -7.05
CA GLU A 181 -1.25 -10.42 -7.77
C GLU A 181 -2.41 -10.72 -6.84
N ILE A 182 -2.19 -11.39 -5.71
CA ILE A 182 -3.26 -11.72 -4.75
C ILE A 182 -3.94 -10.45 -4.23
N LYS A 183 -3.15 -9.45 -3.81
CA LYS A 183 -3.68 -8.18 -3.29
C LYS A 183 -4.45 -7.42 -4.36
N ILE A 184 -3.93 -7.37 -5.59
CA ILE A 184 -4.65 -6.76 -6.73
C ILE A 184 -5.97 -7.49 -6.99
N GLU A 185 -5.99 -8.83 -6.98
CA GLU A 185 -7.22 -9.61 -7.18
C GLU A 185 -8.26 -9.36 -6.09
N GLU A 186 -7.82 -9.25 -4.83
CA GLU A 186 -8.69 -8.91 -3.71
C GLU A 186 -9.31 -7.54 -3.89
N GLU A 187 -8.51 -6.52 -4.25
CA GLU A 187 -9.07 -5.17 -4.45
C GLU A 187 -9.99 -5.09 -5.68
N ILE A 188 -9.65 -5.78 -6.77
CA ILE A 188 -10.56 -5.92 -7.92
C ILE A 188 -11.87 -6.56 -7.46
N ARG A 189 -11.81 -7.62 -6.66
CA ARG A 189 -13.00 -8.32 -6.17
C ARG A 189 -13.84 -7.48 -5.22
N HIS A 190 -13.21 -6.75 -4.30
CA HIS A 190 -13.88 -5.97 -3.27
C HIS A 190 -14.48 -4.68 -3.82
N HIS A 191 -13.70 -3.92 -4.60
CA HIS A 191 -14.10 -2.58 -5.02
C HIS A 191 -14.74 -2.57 -6.40
N LEU A 192 -14.32 -3.46 -7.29
CA LEU A 192 -14.54 -3.26 -8.71
C LEU A 192 -15.55 -4.24 -9.34
N MET A 193 -15.58 -5.51 -8.95
CA MET A 193 -16.40 -6.55 -9.60
C MET A 193 -17.91 -6.26 -9.66
N ASP A 194 -18.45 -5.43 -8.77
CA ASP A 194 -19.87 -5.07 -8.70
C ASP A 194 -20.22 -3.73 -9.38
N LEU A 195 -19.27 -3.14 -10.13
CA LEU A 195 -19.54 -1.91 -10.87
C LEU A 195 -20.48 -2.18 -12.06
N PRO A 196 -21.46 -1.30 -12.33
CA PRO A 196 -22.39 -1.49 -13.43
C PRO A 196 -21.66 -1.44 -14.78
N ASP A 197 -22.17 -2.16 -15.78
CA ASP A 197 -21.60 -2.17 -17.14
C ASP A 197 -21.53 -0.76 -17.78
N SER A 198 -22.34 0.18 -17.28
CA SER A 198 -22.34 1.59 -17.69
C SER A 198 -21.20 2.41 -17.08
N PHE A 199 -20.41 1.86 -16.15
CA PHE A 199 -19.25 2.54 -15.57
C PHE A 199 -18.10 2.59 -16.58
N GLN A 200 -17.67 3.79 -16.94
CA GLN A 200 -16.67 4.04 -18.01
C GLN A 200 -15.48 4.88 -17.53
N THR A 201 -15.47 5.32 -16.27
CA THR A 201 -14.38 6.16 -15.75
C THR A 201 -13.13 5.31 -15.51
N PRO A 202 -11.95 5.70 -16.01
CA PRO A 202 -10.71 4.98 -15.77
C PRO A 202 -10.41 4.80 -14.28
N ILE A 203 -9.92 3.61 -13.95
CA ILE A 203 -9.36 3.26 -12.65
C ILE A 203 -7.89 2.91 -12.85
N ILE A 204 -7.02 3.52 -12.06
CA ILE A 204 -5.60 3.20 -11.97
C ILE A 204 -5.34 2.62 -10.57
N ILE A 205 -4.64 1.49 -10.51
CA ILE A 205 -4.12 0.99 -9.24
C ILE A 205 -2.69 1.51 -9.08
N ILE A 206 -2.36 2.06 -7.91
CA ILE A 206 -1.01 2.45 -7.54
C ILE A 206 -0.54 1.53 -6.42
N ALA A 207 0.45 0.69 -6.71
CA ALA A 207 0.99 -0.31 -5.80
C ALA A 207 2.35 0.12 -5.25
N ASN A 208 2.43 0.31 -3.93
CA ASN A 208 3.69 0.45 -3.21
C ASN A 208 4.28 -0.94 -2.96
N CYS A 209 5.23 -1.33 -3.80
CA CYS A 209 5.91 -2.62 -3.75
C CYS A 209 7.18 -2.59 -2.91
N THR A 210 7.50 -1.49 -2.21
CA THR A 210 8.75 -1.32 -1.45
C THR A 210 9.13 -2.53 -0.61
N TYR A 211 8.14 -3.08 0.07
CA TYR A 211 8.37 -4.14 1.01
C TYR A 211 8.24 -5.50 0.35
N CYS A 212 7.60 -5.62 -0.80
CA CYS A 212 7.62 -6.85 -1.58
C CYS A 212 8.97 -7.00 -2.27
N SER A 213 9.71 -8.08 -1.95
CA SER A 213 10.81 -8.48 -2.83
C SER A 213 10.23 -8.79 -4.21
N LEU A 214 10.37 -7.85 -5.15
CA LEU A 214 10.36 -8.19 -6.56
C LEU A 214 11.65 -8.99 -6.77
N GLU A 215 11.59 -10.31 -6.52
CA GLU A 215 12.69 -11.21 -6.80
C GLU A 215 13.11 -11.01 -8.25
N THR A 216 14.29 -10.43 -8.42
CA THR A 216 15.19 -10.62 -9.57
C THR A 216 14.52 -10.74 -10.94
N GLY A 217 14.44 -9.60 -11.62
CA GLY A 217 14.14 -9.52 -13.04
C GLY A 217 12.66 -9.45 -13.30
N ASP A 218 12.25 -8.46 -14.11
CA ASP A 218 10.90 -8.25 -14.59
C ASP A 218 10.08 -9.55 -14.56
N PRO A 219 9.23 -9.75 -13.53
CA PRO A 219 8.07 -10.54 -13.81
C PRO A 219 7.35 -9.65 -14.82
N GLU A 220 7.32 -10.06 -16.09
CA GLU A 220 6.20 -9.68 -16.92
C GLU A 220 4.99 -9.90 -15.99
N ILE A 221 4.42 -8.82 -15.44
CA ILE A 221 3.23 -8.89 -14.61
C ILE A 221 2.17 -9.31 -15.60
N TRP A 222 2.15 -10.60 -15.91
CA TRP A 222 1.10 -11.24 -16.62
C TRP A 222 -0.05 -11.10 -15.66
N PHE A 223 -1.01 -10.29 -16.07
CA PHE A 223 -2.34 -10.29 -15.50
C PHE A 223 -3.15 -11.33 -16.29
N PRO A 224 -3.06 -12.66 -16.00
CA PRO A 224 -4.10 -13.57 -16.45
C PRO A 224 -5.42 -13.31 -15.71
N ILE A 225 -5.40 -12.38 -14.73
CA ILE A 225 -6.53 -11.94 -13.92
C ILE A 225 -7.59 -11.30 -14.81
N MET A 226 -8.84 -11.59 -14.50
CA MET A 226 -10.02 -10.88 -15.01
C MET A 226 -9.76 -9.37 -14.97
N GLN A 227 -9.48 -8.78 -16.13
CA GLN A 227 -9.26 -7.34 -16.27
C GLN A 227 -10.62 -6.70 -16.49
N PRO A 228 -11.27 -6.18 -15.44
CA PRO A 228 -12.54 -5.52 -15.65
C PRO A 228 -12.35 -4.29 -16.54
N GLN A 229 -13.42 -3.91 -17.23
CA GLN A 229 -13.41 -2.97 -18.35
C GLN A 229 -13.07 -1.50 -17.98
N TYR A 230 -12.76 -1.22 -16.73
CA TYR A 230 -12.45 0.12 -16.23
C TYR A 230 -11.06 0.17 -15.57
N LEU A 231 -10.35 -0.97 -15.45
CA LEU A 231 -8.97 -0.98 -14.97
C LEU A 231 -8.02 -0.62 -16.13
N HIS A 232 -7.53 0.61 -16.15
CA HIS A 232 -6.75 1.17 -17.27
C HIS A 232 -5.23 1.05 -17.07
N GLY A 233 -4.75 0.93 -15.84
CA GLY A 233 -3.33 0.78 -15.57
C GLY A 233 -3.00 0.40 -14.13
N LEU A 234 -1.79 -0.12 -13.96
CA LEU A 234 -1.15 -0.41 -12.69
C LEU A 234 0.20 0.32 -12.65
N LEU A 235 0.40 1.17 -11.65
CA LEU A 235 1.70 1.76 -11.33
C LEU A 235 2.30 1.01 -10.16
N CYS A 236 3.41 0.32 -10.36
CA CYS A 236 4.18 -0.27 -9.28
C CYS A 236 5.36 0.63 -8.94
N TYR A 237 5.64 0.86 -7.66
CA TYR A 237 6.84 1.58 -7.24
C TYR A 237 7.48 0.98 -5.98
N ASP A 238 8.78 1.19 -5.79
CA ASP A 238 9.51 0.79 -4.58
C ASP A 238 10.46 1.92 -4.09
N PHE A 239 10.90 1.86 -2.83
CA PHE A 239 11.98 2.71 -2.30
C PHE A 239 13.35 2.02 -2.44
N GLN A 240 14.25 2.53 -3.30
CA GLN A 240 15.57 1.90 -3.52
C GLN A 240 16.76 2.60 -2.86
N SER A 241 16.56 3.46 -1.85
CA SER A 241 17.67 4.23 -1.26
C SER A 241 17.69 4.25 0.26
N LYS A 242 18.91 4.34 0.81
CA LYS A 242 19.15 4.52 2.25
C LYS A 242 18.58 5.83 2.81
N GLU A 243 18.28 6.78 1.93
CA GLU A 243 17.76 8.11 2.28
C GLU A 243 16.25 8.26 1.97
N CYS A 244 15.58 7.21 1.48
CA CYS A 244 14.16 7.24 1.10
C CYS A 244 13.79 8.34 0.09
N THR A 245 14.71 8.69 -0.82
CA THR A 245 14.50 9.77 -1.81
C THR A 245 14.41 9.27 -3.25
N ARG A 246 14.83 8.03 -3.52
CA ARG A 246 14.80 7.42 -4.84
C ARG A 246 13.76 6.31 -4.92
N TYR A 247 12.92 6.41 -5.94
CA TYR A 247 11.91 5.42 -6.27
C TYR A 247 12.26 4.77 -7.60
N ASN A 248 11.99 3.47 -7.73
CA ASN A 248 11.88 2.84 -9.03
C ASN A 248 10.39 2.64 -9.32
N SER A 249 9.95 2.97 -10.53
CA SER A 249 8.53 2.89 -10.87
C SER A 249 8.32 2.35 -12.29
N ASP A 250 7.37 1.43 -12.39
CA ASP A 250 6.96 0.80 -13.64
C ASP A 250 5.45 0.91 -13.80
N PHE A 251 5.05 1.44 -14.95
CA PHE A 251 3.64 1.67 -15.28
C PHE A 251 3.18 0.71 -16.37
N HIS A 252 2.29 -0.20 -15.99
CA HIS A 252 1.67 -1.18 -16.87
C HIS A 252 0.31 -0.66 -17.34
N VAL A 253 0.10 -0.68 -18.65
CA VAL A 253 -1.15 -0.22 -19.26
C VAL A 253 -1.97 -1.44 -19.65
N ASN A 254 -3.26 -1.43 -19.32
CA ASN A 254 -4.16 -2.47 -19.80
C ASN A 254 -4.23 -2.41 -21.34
N PRO A 255 -3.90 -3.49 -22.07
CA PRO A 255 -3.84 -3.48 -23.52
C PRO A 255 -5.20 -3.22 -24.19
N ARG A 256 -6.31 -3.38 -23.46
CA ARG A 256 -7.67 -3.06 -23.95
C ARG A 256 -7.96 -1.55 -23.99
N TYR A 257 -7.10 -0.73 -23.38
CA TYR A 257 -7.32 0.71 -23.24
C TYR A 257 -6.16 1.54 -23.76
N SER A 258 -6.49 2.72 -24.26
CA SER A 258 -5.50 3.75 -24.55
C SER A 258 -5.56 4.82 -23.46
N LEU A 259 -4.49 4.89 -22.68
CA LEU A 259 -4.09 6.14 -22.03
C LEU A 259 -3.29 6.96 -23.06
N SER A 260 -3.50 8.26 -23.08
CA SER A 260 -2.69 9.19 -23.85
C SER A 260 -1.23 9.12 -23.39
N THR A 261 -0.30 9.47 -24.28
CA THR A 261 1.12 9.56 -23.93
C THR A 261 1.36 10.48 -22.73
N LEU A 262 0.54 11.52 -22.60
CA LEU A 262 0.62 12.48 -21.50
C LEU A 262 0.13 11.88 -20.17
N GLU A 263 -0.98 11.14 -20.17
CA GLU A 263 -1.43 10.39 -18.98
C GLU A 263 -0.40 9.35 -18.54
N LYS A 264 0.18 8.59 -19.48
CA LYS A 264 1.24 7.61 -19.17
C LYS A 264 2.48 8.29 -18.58
N GLY A 265 2.90 9.40 -19.19
CA GLY A 265 4.03 10.20 -18.71
C GLY A 265 3.79 10.80 -17.32
N PHE A 266 2.55 11.24 -17.05
CA PHE A 266 2.14 11.74 -15.73
C PHE A 266 2.29 10.66 -14.66
N PHE A 267 1.69 9.48 -14.82
CA PHE A 267 1.74 8.44 -13.79
C PHE A 267 3.16 7.91 -13.59
N LYS A 268 3.95 7.78 -14.65
CA LYS A 268 5.36 7.39 -14.53
C LYS A 268 6.23 8.45 -13.83
N ALA A 269 5.85 9.73 -13.89
CA ALA A 269 6.58 10.81 -13.23
C ALA A 269 6.18 11.03 -11.76
N LEU A 270 5.14 10.33 -11.27
CA LEU A 270 4.71 10.46 -9.87
C LEU A 270 5.74 9.91 -8.88
N PHE A 271 6.54 8.91 -9.27
CA PHE A 271 7.47 8.18 -8.39
C PHE A 271 8.84 8.02 -9.05
#